data_AF-A0A9X4XPU4-F1
#
_entry.id   AF-A0A9X4XPU4-F1
#
_cell.length_a   1.000
_cell.length_b   1.000
_cell.length_c   1.000
_cell.angle_alpha   90.00
_cell.angle_beta   90.00
_cell.angle_gamma   90.00
#
_symmetry.space_group_name_H-M   'P 1'
#
loop_
_entity.id
_entity.type
_entity.pdbx_description
1 polymer ?
#
loop_
_entity_poly.entity_id
_entity_poly.type
_entity_poly.pdbx_seq_one_letter_code
_entity_poly.pdbx_strand_id
1 'polypeptide(L)'
;MRDQVRALALREGWSKSEVSRRSAVPLGTLSPWYDGTYTGQLGAVTERVEKWLAAIEEVRSRAATIPEAPGYVPTPTSQAVIDTLLYAQMMPEMVIVTLGAGMGKTTTARHFADTRPNVFVVTMRPTTANPHSMLQELAAALDVSERNPGRLDRSIGQRLKRNGRHTLLIVDEAQNLSDLSINQLRYFLDEYGCGIALLGNDEVFSRFGRGEPKPGHGQIHRRIGKRVHRLSPQTADVEALLDAWSIEDGEARRLLHGIAKKPGALGQVDKTIRLAAMLAAGGGQPLAVDHVRAAWADRSGEDVRAVRAA
;
A
#
# COMPACT_ATOMS: atom_id res chain seq x y z
N MET A 1 -35.18 9.83 7.96
CA MET A 1 -34.08 10.30 7.10
C MET A 1 -33.03 11.13 7.85
N ARG A 2 -33.33 12.37 8.29
CA ARG A 2 -32.34 13.21 9.02
C ARG A 2 -31.74 12.53 10.24
N ASP A 3 -32.57 11.88 11.05
CA ASP A 3 -32.11 11.17 12.25
C ASP A 3 -31.26 9.93 11.92
N GLN A 4 -31.51 9.27 10.79
CA GLN A 4 -30.68 8.17 10.30
C GLN A 4 -29.29 8.67 9.87
N VAL A 5 -29.22 9.81 9.16
CA VAL A 5 -27.94 10.45 8.82
C VAL A 5 -27.18 10.87 10.07
N ARG A 6 -27.86 11.44 11.07
CA ARG A 6 -27.26 11.85 12.34
C ARG A 6 -26.72 10.66 13.13
N ALA A 7 -27.49 9.59 13.23
CA ALA A 7 -27.08 8.36 13.91
C ALA A 7 -25.88 7.71 13.21
N LEU A 8 -25.88 7.67 11.87
CA LEU A 8 -24.76 7.20 11.08
C LEU A 8 -23.51 8.07 11.30
N ALA A 9 -23.64 9.39 11.19
CA ALA A 9 -22.52 10.30 11.37
C ALA A 9 -21.91 10.20 12.79
N LEU A 10 -22.74 10.07 13.81
CA LEU A 10 -22.29 9.87 15.19
C LEU A 10 -21.52 8.56 15.35
N ARG A 11 -22.04 7.46 14.80
CA ARG A 11 -21.40 6.14 14.89
C ARG A 11 -20.03 6.11 14.22
N GLU A 12 -19.90 6.78 13.09
CA GLU A 12 -18.68 6.76 12.27
C GLU A 12 -17.73 7.94 12.59
N GLY A 13 -18.08 8.80 13.56
CA GLY A 13 -17.29 9.98 13.93
C GLY A 13 -17.20 11.05 12.83
N TRP A 14 -18.19 11.13 11.93
CA TRP A 14 -18.18 12.05 10.81
C TRP A 14 -18.70 13.44 11.20
N SER A 15 -17.96 14.48 10.80
CA SER A 15 -18.44 15.85 10.87
C SER A 15 -19.46 16.15 9.76
N LYS A 16 -20.22 17.25 9.88
CA LYS A 16 -21.12 17.71 8.80
C LYS A 16 -20.39 17.94 7.47
N SER A 17 -19.13 18.40 7.52
CA SER A 17 -18.28 18.56 6.34
C SER A 17 -17.94 17.21 5.69
N GLU A 18 -17.71 16.18 6.49
CA GLU A 18 -17.47 14.82 6.00
C GLU A 18 -18.74 14.22 5.39
N VAL A 19 -19.90 14.37 6.06
CA VAL A 19 -21.20 13.94 5.51
C VAL A 19 -21.50 14.65 4.19
N SER A 20 -21.22 15.95 4.08
CA SER A 20 -21.40 16.75 2.85
C SER A 20 -20.57 16.22 1.69
N ARG A 21 -19.28 15.90 1.94
CA ARG A 21 -18.42 15.28 0.94
C ARG A 21 -18.96 13.91 0.51
N ARG A 22 -19.35 13.06 1.47
CA ARG A 22 -19.80 11.69 1.21
C ARG A 22 -21.15 11.63 0.49
N SER A 23 -22.10 12.48 0.85
CA SER A 23 -23.43 12.52 0.24
C SER A 23 -23.48 13.35 -1.05
N ALA A 24 -22.36 13.97 -1.44
CA ALA A 24 -22.27 14.91 -2.55
C ALA A 24 -23.34 16.03 -2.49
N VAL A 25 -23.71 16.47 -1.27
CA VAL A 25 -24.60 17.61 -1.04
C VAL A 25 -23.75 18.77 -0.53
N PRO A 26 -23.76 19.95 -1.18
CA PRO A 26 -22.97 21.10 -0.74
C PRO A 26 -23.20 21.44 0.74
N LEU A 27 -22.13 21.78 1.46
CA LEU A 27 -22.18 21.97 2.91
C LEU A 27 -23.19 23.04 3.34
N GLY A 28 -23.30 24.13 2.57
CA GLY A 28 -24.28 25.20 2.81
C GLY A 28 -25.74 24.75 2.66
N THR A 29 -25.99 23.66 1.94
CA THR A 29 -27.33 23.04 1.79
C THR A 29 -27.53 21.93 2.81
N LEU A 30 -26.49 21.11 3.03
CA LEU A 30 -26.55 19.99 3.97
C LEU A 30 -26.71 20.49 5.41
N SER A 31 -25.96 21.51 5.85
CA SER A 31 -25.99 21.91 7.26
C SER A 31 -27.39 22.35 7.72
N PRO A 32 -28.10 23.25 7.01
CA PRO A 32 -29.47 23.60 7.39
C PRO A 32 -30.43 22.41 7.25
N TRP A 33 -30.23 21.51 6.27
CA TRP A 33 -31.08 20.32 6.13
C TRP A 33 -30.87 19.38 7.32
N TYR A 34 -29.61 19.17 7.70
CA TYR A 34 -29.15 18.36 8.81
C TYR A 34 -29.67 18.91 10.14
N ASP A 35 -29.74 20.23 10.31
CA ASP A 35 -30.22 20.91 11.52
C ASP A 35 -31.75 21.08 11.55
N GLY A 36 -32.41 20.88 10.41
CA GLY A 36 -33.86 21.01 10.26
C GLY A 36 -34.35 22.43 10.00
N THR A 37 -33.44 23.35 9.67
CA THR A 37 -33.70 24.77 9.40
C THR A 37 -33.72 25.11 7.91
N TYR A 38 -33.58 24.12 7.02
CA TYR A 38 -33.59 24.33 5.57
C TYR A 38 -34.99 24.67 5.03
N THR A 39 -35.12 25.85 4.43
CA THR A 39 -36.37 26.38 3.86
C THR A 39 -36.47 26.22 2.34
N GLY A 40 -35.46 25.61 1.70
CA GLY A 40 -35.42 25.38 0.25
C GLY A 40 -36.19 24.12 -0.19
N GLN A 41 -35.92 23.65 -1.41
CA GLN A 41 -36.55 22.43 -1.95
C GLN A 41 -36.04 21.17 -1.23
N LEU A 42 -36.76 20.77 -0.17
CA LEU A 42 -36.43 19.61 0.66
C LEU A 42 -36.40 18.30 -0.14
N GLY A 43 -37.23 18.15 -1.17
CA GLY A 43 -37.36 16.91 -1.95
C GLY A 43 -36.05 16.46 -2.61
N ALA A 44 -35.42 17.34 -3.40
CA ALA A 44 -34.19 16.98 -4.14
C ALA A 44 -32.99 16.71 -3.22
N VAL A 45 -32.88 17.42 -2.10
CA VAL A 45 -31.83 17.18 -1.09
C VAL A 45 -32.07 15.85 -0.39
N THR A 46 -33.32 15.57 0.00
CA THR A 46 -33.69 14.34 0.68
C THR A 46 -33.48 13.12 -0.22
N GLU A 47 -33.84 13.19 -1.50
CA GLU A 47 -33.62 12.10 -2.47
C GLU A 47 -32.13 11.79 -2.66
N ARG A 48 -31.26 12.80 -2.75
CA ARG A 48 -29.80 12.59 -2.86
C ARG A 48 -29.23 11.92 -1.61
N VAL A 49 -29.69 12.34 -0.43
CA VAL A 49 -29.29 11.75 0.85
C VAL A 49 -29.84 10.33 0.99
N GLU A 50 -31.04 10.06 0.52
CA GLU A 50 -31.66 8.74 0.47
C GLU A 50 -30.86 7.77 -0.40
N LYS A 51 -30.53 8.16 -1.64
CA LYS A 51 -29.68 7.34 -2.53
C LYS A 51 -28.32 7.06 -1.91
N TRP A 52 -27.73 8.05 -1.26
CA TRP A 52 -26.46 7.89 -0.55
C TRP A 52 -26.57 6.91 0.63
N LEU A 53 -27.60 7.04 1.47
CA LEU A 53 -27.83 6.12 2.59
C LEU A 53 -28.13 4.70 2.12
N ALA A 54 -28.95 4.54 1.08
CA ALA A 54 -29.24 3.25 0.47
C ALA A 54 -27.97 2.60 -0.07
N ALA A 55 -27.09 3.36 -0.72
CA ALA A 55 -25.80 2.86 -1.20
C ALA A 55 -24.87 2.43 -0.04
N ILE A 56 -24.83 3.19 1.06
CA ILE A 56 -24.05 2.80 2.25
C ILE A 56 -24.60 1.51 2.84
N GLU A 57 -25.92 1.39 2.99
CA GLU A 57 -26.53 0.21 3.60
C GLU A 57 -26.45 -1.02 2.69
N GLU A 58 -26.53 -0.86 1.37
CA GLU A 58 -26.28 -1.94 0.40
C GLU A 58 -24.85 -2.46 0.51
N VAL A 59 -23.87 -1.56 0.56
CA VAL A 59 -22.46 -1.94 0.73
C VAL A 59 -22.25 -2.60 2.10
N ARG A 60 -22.84 -2.04 3.16
CA ARG A 60 -22.68 -2.53 4.53
C ARG A 60 -23.33 -3.89 4.76
N SER A 61 -24.56 -4.09 4.29
CA SER A 61 -25.26 -5.37 4.39
C SER A 61 -24.51 -6.48 3.65
N ARG A 62 -23.90 -6.15 2.50
CA ARG A 62 -23.01 -7.08 1.79
C ARG A 62 -21.66 -7.26 2.46
N ALA A 63 -21.11 -6.22 3.11
CA ALA A 63 -19.79 -6.26 3.74
C ALA A 63 -19.80 -6.93 5.13
N ALA A 64 -20.92 -6.86 5.86
CA ALA A 64 -21.05 -7.43 7.21
C ALA A 64 -20.86 -8.96 7.25
N THR A 65 -20.99 -9.62 6.11
CA THR A 65 -20.82 -11.07 5.96
C THR A 65 -19.47 -11.46 5.34
N ILE A 66 -18.68 -10.49 4.88
CA ILE A 66 -17.35 -10.72 4.30
C ILE A 66 -16.32 -10.68 5.43
N PRO A 67 -15.50 -11.72 5.60
CA PRO A 67 -14.38 -11.68 6.54
C PRO A 67 -13.47 -10.48 6.25
N GLU A 68 -13.14 -9.73 7.31
CA GLU A 68 -12.16 -8.67 7.19
C GLU A 68 -10.83 -9.29 6.82
N ALA A 69 -10.23 -8.79 5.74
CA ALA A 69 -8.96 -9.31 5.32
C ALA A 69 -7.87 -8.97 6.33
N PRO A 70 -6.92 -9.87 6.56
CA PRO A 70 -5.80 -9.60 7.44
C PRO A 70 -5.05 -8.38 6.91
N GLY A 71 -4.63 -7.51 7.82
CA GLY A 71 -3.84 -6.32 7.51
C GLY A 71 -2.42 -6.68 7.06
N TYR A 72 -1.42 -6.31 7.86
CA TYR A 72 -0.07 -6.80 7.63
C TYR A 72 0.07 -8.24 8.15
N VAL A 73 0.52 -9.14 7.26
CA VAL A 73 0.86 -10.53 7.63
C VAL A 73 2.38 -10.67 7.65
N PRO A 74 2.98 -11.05 8.79
CA PRO A 74 4.42 -11.27 8.90
C PRO A 74 4.83 -12.56 8.16
N THR A 75 5.17 -12.43 6.89
CA THR A 75 5.76 -13.52 6.08
C THR A 75 7.29 -13.53 6.19
N PRO A 76 7.96 -14.67 5.96
CA PRO A 76 9.43 -14.72 5.89
C PRO A 76 10.05 -13.69 4.93
N THR A 77 9.43 -13.47 3.77
CA THR A 77 9.84 -12.42 2.83
C THR A 77 9.69 -11.03 3.42
N SER A 78 8.55 -10.74 4.06
CA SER A 78 8.35 -9.43 4.69
C SER A 78 9.32 -9.20 5.85
N GLN A 79 9.67 -10.24 6.61
CA GLN A 79 10.64 -10.14 7.70
C GLN A 79 12.05 -9.82 7.17
N ALA A 80 12.47 -10.47 6.08
CA ALA A 80 13.74 -10.15 5.43
C ALA A 80 13.80 -8.70 4.94
N VAL A 81 12.67 -8.14 4.48
CA VAL A 81 12.55 -6.71 4.15
C VAL A 81 12.65 -5.86 5.40
N ILE A 82 11.92 -6.16 6.47
CA ILE A 82 11.99 -5.44 7.75
C ILE A 82 13.42 -5.39 8.28
N ASP A 83 14.13 -6.52 8.30
CA ASP A 83 15.51 -6.61 8.78
C ASP A 83 16.47 -5.76 7.91
N THR A 84 16.17 -5.66 6.62
CA THR A 84 16.93 -4.84 5.67
C THR A 84 16.66 -3.34 5.85
N LEU A 85 15.40 -2.96 6.11
CA LEU A 85 15.03 -1.59 6.44
C LEU A 85 15.64 -1.16 7.78
N LEU A 86 15.59 -2.03 8.78
CA LEU A 86 16.22 -1.80 10.08
C LEU A 86 17.73 -1.60 9.96
N TYR A 87 18.40 -2.41 9.14
CA TYR A 87 19.81 -2.23 8.84
C TYR A 87 20.11 -0.83 8.27
N ALA A 88 19.34 -0.38 7.28
CA ALA A 88 19.50 0.95 6.68
C ALA A 88 19.18 2.10 7.66
N GLN A 89 18.31 1.88 8.64
CA GLN A 89 18.00 2.88 9.66
C GLN A 89 19.12 2.98 10.72
N MET A 90 19.72 1.85 11.09
CA MET A 90 20.77 1.78 12.10
C MET A 90 22.13 2.24 11.56
N MET A 91 22.43 1.86 10.32
CA MET A 91 23.64 2.23 9.60
C MET A 91 23.18 3.06 8.41
N PRO A 92 23.62 4.33 8.24
CA PRO A 92 23.15 5.21 7.18
C PRO A 92 23.72 4.76 5.81
N GLU A 93 23.16 3.65 5.33
CA GLU A 93 23.48 2.97 4.10
C GLU A 93 22.27 2.96 3.17
N MET A 94 22.54 2.72 1.90
CA MET A 94 21.50 2.41 0.92
C MET A 94 21.23 0.91 0.90
N VAL A 95 19.96 0.55 0.86
CA VAL A 95 19.52 -0.83 0.65
C VAL A 95 18.61 -0.93 -0.56
N ILE A 96 18.64 -2.07 -1.22
CA ILE A 96 17.80 -2.35 -2.38
C ILE A 96 16.90 -3.53 -2.06
N VAL A 97 15.59 -3.32 -2.22
CA VAL A 97 14.58 -4.36 -2.04
C VAL A 97 13.84 -4.52 -3.36
N THR A 98 14.05 -5.65 -4.00
CA THR A 98 13.39 -6.06 -5.21
C THR A 98 12.51 -7.25 -4.92
N LEU A 99 11.20 -6.99 -4.97
CA LEU A 99 10.17 -8.00 -4.84
C LEU A 99 9.32 -8.04 -6.10
N GLY A 100 9.02 -9.25 -6.57
CA GLY A 100 8.00 -9.51 -7.58
C GLY A 100 6.64 -8.87 -7.26
N ALA A 101 5.87 -8.58 -8.30
CA ALA A 101 4.59 -7.90 -8.17
C ALA A 101 3.63 -8.69 -7.25
N GLY A 102 3.01 -7.99 -6.29
CA GLY A 102 2.06 -8.57 -5.35
C GLY A 102 2.66 -9.43 -4.24
N MET A 103 3.96 -9.32 -3.95
CA MET A 103 4.60 -9.99 -2.80
C MET A 103 4.65 -9.15 -1.51
N GLY A 104 3.84 -8.09 -1.40
CA GLY A 104 3.71 -7.31 -0.16
C GLY A 104 4.78 -6.24 0.08
N LYS A 105 5.52 -5.81 -0.95
CA LYS A 105 6.56 -4.76 -0.89
C LYS A 105 6.05 -3.46 -0.25
N THR A 106 5.01 -2.85 -0.83
CA THR A 106 4.39 -1.61 -0.35
C THR A 106 3.74 -1.79 1.03
N THR A 107 3.08 -2.92 1.27
CA THR A 107 2.45 -3.23 2.56
C THR A 107 3.48 -3.30 3.68
N THR A 108 4.62 -3.96 3.42
CA THR A 108 5.72 -4.09 4.40
C THR A 108 6.37 -2.73 4.67
N ALA A 109 6.58 -1.91 3.65
CA ALA A 109 7.13 -0.55 3.80
C ALA A 109 6.25 0.34 4.69
N ARG A 110 4.93 0.34 4.44
CA ARG A 110 3.97 1.09 5.26
C ARG A 110 3.93 0.56 6.69
N HIS A 111 3.83 -0.75 6.87
CA HIS A 111 3.85 -1.36 8.21
C HIS A 111 5.11 -0.98 9.00
N PHE A 112 6.28 -0.99 8.36
CA PHE A 112 7.54 -0.59 9.01
C PHE A 112 7.52 0.88 9.44
N ALA A 113 6.95 1.77 8.62
CA ALA A 113 6.84 3.19 8.92
C ALA A 113 5.78 3.51 9.99
N ASP A 114 4.64 2.84 9.97
CA ASP A 114 3.56 3.05 10.93
C ASP A 114 3.94 2.60 12.35
N THR A 115 4.88 1.66 12.45
CA THR A 115 5.35 1.10 13.74
C THR A 115 6.60 1.77 14.29
N ARG A 116 7.21 2.73 13.58
CA ARG A 116 8.49 3.35 13.97
C ARG A 116 8.53 4.84 13.66
N PRO A 117 9.07 5.67 14.58
CA PRO A 117 9.27 7.08 14.29
C PRO A 117 10.38 7.26 13.24
N ASN A 118 10.36 8.41 12.57
CA ASN A 118 11.44 8.86 11.67
C ASN A 118 11.70 7.93 10.47
N VAL A 119 10.67 7.20 10.06
CA VAL A 119 10.64 6.46 8.80
C VAL A 119 9.62 7.14 7.90
N PHE A 120 10.05 7.48 6.68
CA PHE A 120 9.20 8.17 5.72
C PHE A 120 9.10 7.33 4.45
N VAL A 121 7.88 7.07 3.99
CA VAL A 121 7.62 6.32 2.76
C VAL A 121 7.15 7.27 1.69
N VAL A 122 7.78 7.21 0.53
CA VAL A 122 7.40 8.02 -0.63
C VAL A 122 7.29 7.12 -1.85
N THR A 123 6.15 7.17 -2.54
CA THR A 123 5.88 6.33 -3.71
C THR A 123 6.11 7.12 -4.98
N MET A 124 7.07 6.68 -5.79
CA MET A 124 7.43 7.34 -7.04
C MET A 124 6.55 6.91 -8.19
N ARG A 125 6.33 7.81 -9.14
CA ARG A 125 5.57 7.60 -10.37
C ARG A 125 6.33 8.20 -11.55
N PRO A 126 6.02 7.85 -12.81
CA PRO A 126 6.76 8.38 -13.96
C PRO A 126 6.85 9.93 -14.00
N THR A 127 5.82 10.62 -13.51
CA THR A 127 5.80 12.09 -13.43
C THR A 127 6.68 12.69 -12.32
N THR A 128 7.19 11.87 -11.39
CA THR A 128 8.07 12.29 -10.30
C THR A 128 9.51 11.78 -10.47
N ALA A 129 9.88 11.38 -11.69
CA ALA A 129 11.15 10.74 -11.99
C ALA A 129 12.38 11.64 -11.81
N ASN A 130 12.24 12.95 -12.06
CA ASN A 130 13.34 13.92 -12.04
C ASN A 130 13.61 14.48 -10.62
N PRO A 131 14.79 15.06 -10.35
CA PRO A 131 15.15 15.52 -9.01
C PRO A 131 14.17 16.54 -8.41
N HIS A 132 13.70 17.51 -9.19
CA HIS A 132 12.81 18.55 -8.67
C HIS A 132 11.46 17.97 -8.21
N SER A 133 10.82 17.17 -9.07
CA SER A 133 9.55 16.52 -8.74
C SER A 133 9.69 15.49 -7.62
N MET A 134 10.81 14.75 -7.58
CA MET A 134 11.11 13.87 -6.45
C MET A 134 11.22 14.67 -5.14
N LEU A 135 11.96 15.78 -5.12
CA LEU A 135 12.12 16.62 -3.92
C LEU A 135 10.77 17.17 -3.43
N GLN A 136 9.83 17.48 -4.32
CA GLN A 136 8.47 17.89 -3.93
C GLN A 136 7.72 16.76 -3.20
N GLU A 137 7.80 15.53 -3.68
CA GLU A 137 7.20 14.37 -3.02
C GLU A 137 7.88 14.07 -1.67
N LEU A 138 9.21 14.18 -1.60
CA LEU A 138 9.95 14.05 -0.35
C LEU A 138 9.53 15.11 0.67
N ALA A 139 9.42 16.37 0.24
CA ALA A 139 9.02 17.46 1.11
C ALA A 139 7.61 17.26 1.66
N ALA A 140 6.66 16.80 0.83
CA ALA A 140 5.31 16.47 1.27
C ALA A 140 5.32 15.34 2.31
N ALA A 141 6.07 14.27 2.08
CA ALA A 141 6.14 13.13 3.02
C ALA A 141 6.85 13.47 4.34
N LEU A 142 7.82 14.39 4.30
CA LEU A 142 8.62 14.82 5.46
C LEU A 142 7.98 15.99 6.24
N ASP A 143 6.84 16.48 5.77
CA ASP A 143 6.16 17.70 6.24
C ASP A 143 7.10 18.93 6.24
N VAL A 144 7.78 19.14 5.12
CA VAL A 144 8.68 20.27 4.88
C VAL A 144 7.99 21.30 4.00
N SER A 145 7.64 22.45 4.57
CA SER A 145 7.14 23.59 3.82
C SER A 145 8.28 24.56 3.48
N GLU A 146 8.67 24.60 2.21
CA GLU A 146 9.67 25.54 1.69
C GLU A 146 9.16 26.17 0.40
N ARG A 147 9.02 27.50 0.39
CA ARG A 147 8.48 28.24 -0.75
C ARG A 147 9.52 28.54 -1.82
N ASN A 148 10.81 28.54 -1.45
CA ASN A 148 11.90 28.78 -2.39
C ASN A 148 12.43 27.45 -2.94
N PRO A 149 12.24 27.14 -4.25
CA PRO A 149 12.72 25.91 -4.85
C PRO A 149 14.22 25.66 -4.67
N GLY A 150 15.04 26.71 -4.66
CA GLY A 150 16.49 26.62 -4.49
C GLY A 150 16.93 26.24 -3.06
N ARG A 151 16.03 26.30 -2.08
CA ARG A 151 16.30 25.91 -0.69
C ARG A 151 15.67 24.57 -0.31
N LEU A 152 14.77 24.04 -1.15
CA LEU A 152 14.00 22.83 -0.87
C LEU A 152 14.91 21.63 -0.50
N ASP A 153 15.96 21.42 -1.29
CA ASP A 153 16.95 20.37 -1.09
C ASP A 153 17.59 20.42 0.31
N ARG A 154 18.08 21.62 0.69
CA ARG A 154 18.69 21.84 2.00
C ARG A 154 17.67 21.68 3.13
N SER A 155 16.44 22.15 2.96
CA SER A 155 15.38 22.05 3.97
C SER A 155 14.99 20.58 4.22
N ILE A 156 14.93 19.76 3.17
CA ILE A 156 14.75 18.31 3.27
C ILE A 156 15.94 17.66 4.01
N GLY A 157 17.17 17.97 3.59
CA GLY A 157 18.37 17.44 4.23
C GLY A 157 18.45 17.74 5.73
N GLN A 158 18.12 18.97 6.13
CA GLN A 158 18.05 19.33 7.55
C GLN A 158 16.98 18.52 8.30
N ARG A 159 15.80 18.30 7.68
CA ARG A 159 14.75 17.48 8.28
C ARG A 159 15.20 16.02 8.50
N LEU A 160 15.97 15.46 7.56
CA LEU A 160 16.53 14.12 7.65
C LEU A 160 17.58 14.01 8.76
N LYS A 161 18.42 15.03 8.95
CA LYS A 161 19.49 15.04 9.96
C LYS A 161 19.01 15.17 11.41
N ARG A 162 17.81 15.74 11.65
CA ARG A 162 17.30 16.11 13.00
C ARG A 162 17.38 14.99 14.05
N ASN A 163 17.24 13.73 13.65
CA ASN A 163 17.17 12.59 14.56
C ASN A 163 18.49 11.83 14.70
N GLY A 164 19.61 12.54 14.76
CA GLY A 164 20.91 11.92 15.05
C GLY A 164 21.34 10.86 14.03
N ARG A 165 20.97 11.03 12.74
CA ARG A 165 21.30 10.10 11.64
C ARG A 165 20.57 8.74 11.67
N HIS A 166 19.41 8.68 12.32
CA HIS A 166 18.53 7.50 12.38
C HIS A 166 17.23 7.65 11.58
N THR A 167 17.18 8.63 10.67
CA THR A 167 16.04 8.80 9.76
C THR A 167 16.18 7.84 8.57
N LEU A 168 15.12 7.12 8.24
CA LEU A 168 15.05 6.25 7.06
C LEU A 168 14.09 6.83 6.03
N LEU A 169 14.57 6.99 4.80
CA LEU A 169 13.75 7.31 3.65
C LEU A 169 13.52 6.06 2.81
N ILE A 170 12.27 5.59 2.77
CA ILE A 170 11.84 4.47 1.94
C ILE A 170 11.23 5.05 0.65
N VAL A 171 11.86 4.73 -0.48
CA VAL A 171 11.41 5.13 -1.81
C VAL A 171 10.78 3.91 -2.46
N ASP A 172 9.45 3.86 -2.46
CA ASP A 172 8.67 2.84 -3.14
C ASP A 172 8.53 3.16 -4.64
N GLU A 173 8.38 2.12 -5.46
CA GLU A 173 8.37 2.21 -6.92
C GLU A 173 9.60 2.93 -7.51
N ALA A 174 10.78 2.66 -6.92
CA ALA A 174 12.05 3.34 -7.24
C ALA A 174 12.51 3.17 -8.70
N GLN A 175 11.97 2.21 -9.46
CA GLN A 175 12.26 2.10 -10.90
C GLN A 175 11.83 3.35 -11.67
N ASN A 176 10.86 4.10 -11.15
CA ASN A 176 10.40 5.35 -11.75
C ASN A 176 11.39 6.50 -11.58
N LEU A 177 12.44 6.37 -10.75
CA LEU A 177 13.43 7.42 -10.58
C LEU A 177 14.48 7.42 -11.70
N SER A 178 14.84 8.62 -12.12
CA SER A 178 16.03 8.86 -12.95
C SER A 178 17.31 8.63 -12.16
N ASP A 179 18.42 8.37 -12.86
CA ASP A 179 19.74 8.21 -12.24
C ASP A 179 20.20 9.47 -11.49
N LEU A 180 19.80 10.66 -11.97
CA LEU A 180 20.07 11.92 -11.27
C LEU A 180 19.34 11.99 -9.93
N SER A 181 18.09 11.53 -9.87
CA SER A 181 17.32 11.47 -8.63
C SER A 181 17.93 10.49 -7.62
N ILE A 182 18.38 9.32 -8.08
CA ILE A 182 19.09 8.36 -7.21
C ILE A 182 20.41 8.96 -6.71
N ASN A 183 21.14 9.70 -7.54
CA ASN A 183 22.34 10.41 -7.10
C ASN A 183 22.04 11.51 -6.08
N GLN A 184 20.89 12.19 -6.18
CA GLN A 184 20.43 13.15 -5.17
C GLN A 184 20.14 12.46 -3.84
N LEU A 185 19.49 11.29 -3.87
CA LEU A 185 19.29 10.46 -2.68
C LEU A 185 20.63 10.06 -2.05
N ARG A 186 21.60 9.56 -2.85
CA ARG A 186 22.96 9.27 -2.36
C ARG A 186 23.60 10.50 -1.70
N TYR A 187 23.45 11.69 -2.27
CA TYR A 187 23.95 12.93 -1.66
C TYR A 187 23.34 13.16 -0.27
N PHE A 188 22.03 12.91 -0.09
CA PHE A 188 21.42 13.03 1.24
C PHE A 188 21.99 12.06 2.27
N LEU A 189 22.28 10.82 1.87
CA LEU A 189 22.96 9.86 2.74
C LEU A 189 24.33 10.38 3.15
N ASP A 190 25.16 10.81 2.20
CA ASP A 190 26.54 11.24 2.49
C ASP A 190 26.59 12.51 3.36
N GLU A 191 25.76 13.52 3.05
CA GLU A 191 25.80 14.83 3.71
C GLU A 191 25.02 14.86 5.03
N TYR A 192 23.81 14.27 5.05
CA TYR A 192 22.89 14.37 6.19
C TYR A 192 22.84 13.09 7.04
N GLY A 193 23.40 11.99 6.56
CA GLY A 193 23.53 10.73 7.31
C GLY A 193 22.19 10.01 7.51
N CYS A 194 21.31 9.99 6.51
CA CYS A 194 20.08 9.20 6.56
C CYS A 194 20.24 7.84 5.88
N GLY A 195 19.46 6.86 6.34
CA GLY A 195 19.26 5.60 5.63
C GLY A 195 18.37 5.77 4.42
N ILE A 196 18.61 4.99 3.36
CA ILE A 196 17.80 5.03 2.13
C ILE A 196 17.45 3.62 1.70
N ALA A 197 16.17 3.33 1.54
CA ALA A 197 15.69 2.07 1.00
C ALA A 197 15.03 2.27 -0.36
N LEU A 198 15.59 1.65 -1.40
CA LEU A 198 15.02 1.66 -2.74
C LEU A 198 14.20 0.38 -2.94
N LEU A 199 12.87 0.53 -2.94
CA LEU A 199 11.92 -0.55 -3.15
C LEU A 199 11.42 -0.51 -4.58
N GLY A 200 11.61 -1.61 -5.32
CA GLY A 200 11.32 -1.61 -6.75
C GLY A 200 11.08 -2.99 -7.34
N ASN A 201 10.98 -3.02 -8.66
CA ASN A 201 10.97 -4.23 -9.46
C ASN A 201 12.40 -4.65 -9.84
N ASP A 202 12.53 -5.61 -10.76
CA ASP A 202 13.82 -6.14 -11.22
C ASP A 202 14.69 -5.11 -11.97
N GLU A 203 14.10 -4.04 -12.50
CA GLU A 203 14.84 -2.96 -13.15
C GLU A 203 15.75 -2.23 -12.14
N VAL A 204 15.26 -1.97 -10.93
CA VAL A 204 16.06 -1.36 -9.84
C VAL A 204 17.24 -2.25 -9.49
N PHE A 205 17.01 -3.57 -9.38
CA PHE A 205 18.08 -4.51 -9.13
C PHE A 205 19.11 -4.53 -10.27
N SER A 206 18.65 -4.55 -11.52
CA SER A 206 19.54 -4.53 -12.68
C SER A 206 20.31 -3.23 -12.85
N ARG A 207 19.78 -2.09 -12.38
CA ARG A 207 20.46 -0.78 -12.40
C ARG A 207 21.46 -0.62 -11.27
N PHE A 208 21.11 -1.04 -10.05
CA PHE A 208 21.86 -0.69 -8.84
C PHE A 208 22.18 -1.89 -7.93
N GLY A 209 21.41 -2.97 -8.00
CA GLY A 209 21.50 -4.13 -7.10
C GLY A 209 22.51 -5.20 -7.51
N ARG A 210 22.99 -5.22 -8.76
CA ARG A 210 24.02 -6.18 -9.20
C ARG A 210 25.33 -6.00 -8.42
N GLY A 211 26.09 -7.09 -8.26
CA GLY A 211 27.40 -7.08 -7.57
C GLY A 211 28.48 -6.35 -8.38
N GLU A 212 28.33 -6.30 -9.70
CA GLU A 212 29.13 -5.45 -10.58
C GLU A 212 28.29 -4.23 -10.99
N PRO A 213 28.76 -3.01 -10.72
CA PRO A 213 28.05 -1.80 -11.09
C PRO A 213 28.11 -1.58 -12.61
N LYS A 214 27.02 -1.03 -13.16
CA LYS A 214 27.05 -0.47 -14.51
C LYS A 214 28.08 0.68 -14.60
N PRO A 215 28.71 0.90 -15.76
CA PRO A 215 29.59 2.05 -15.97
C PRO A 215 28.88 3.37 -15.58
N GLY A 216 29.52 4.16 -14.71
CA GLY A 216 28.96 5.41 -14.18
C GLY A 216 28.24 5.29 -12.83
N HIS A 217 27.88 4.08 -12.39
CA HIS A 217 27.14 3.85 -11.12
C HIS A 217 28.02 3.46 -9.93
N GLY A 218 29.34 3.45 -10.09
CA GLY A 218 30.28 3.02 -9.05
C GLY A 218 30.19 3.81 -7.73
N GLN A 219 29.80 5.08 -7.78
CA GLN A 219 29.63 5.92 -6.59
C GLN A 219 28.43 5.48 -5.75
N ILE A 220 27.31 5.15 -6.40
CA ILE A 220 26.09 4.63 -5.77
C ILE A 220 26.38 3.24 -5.19
N HIS A 221 27.04 2.37 -5.97
CA HIS A 221 27.31 0.99 -5.59
C HIS A 221 28.07 0.84 -4.27
N ARG A 222 29.05 1.71 -4.00
CA ARG A 222 29.83 1.72 -2.74
C ARG A 222 29.01 2.08 -1.50
N ARG A 223 27.78 2.58 -1.65
CA ARG A 223 26.87 2.90 -0.54
C ARG A 223 25.79 1.85 -0.34
N ILE A 224 25.71 0.86 -1.22
CA ILE A 224 24.70 -0.19 -1.13
C ILE A 224 25.21 -1.31 -0.23
N GLY A 225 24.63 -1.41 0.96
CA GLY A 225 24.88 -2.48 1.91
C GLY A 225 24.13 -3.76 1.54
N LYS A 226 22.91 -3.89 2.05
CA LYS A 226 22.07 -5.08 1.88
C LYS A 226 21.19 -5.02 0.64
N ARG A 227 20.94 -6.20 0.08
CA ARG A 227 20.06 -6.43 -1.07
C ARG A 227 19.09 -7.56 -0.73
N VAL A 228 17.81 -7.34 -0.98
CA VAL A 228 16.80 -8.39 -1.02
C VAL A 228 16.34 -8.51 -2.46
N HIS A 229 16.49 -9.69 -3.05
CA HIS A 229 16.03 -9.98 -4.41
C HIS A 229 15.22 -11.27 -4.38
N ARG A 230 13.91 -11.15 -4.58
CA ARG A 230 12.99 -12.29 -4.68
C ARG A 230 11.95 -11.95 -5.74
N LEU A 231 11.73 -12.83 -6.71
CA LEU A 231 10.76 -12.60 -7.79
C LEU A 231 9.54 -13.53 -7.69
N SER A 232 9.60 -14.54 -6.84
CA SER A 232 8.51 -15.47 -6.55
C SER A 232 8.33 -15.64 -5.03
N PRO A 233 7.08 -15.88 -4.56
CA PRO A 233 6.82 -16.10 -3.15
C PRO A 233 7.39 -17.44 -2.70
N GLN A 234 7.85 -17.51 -1.45
CA GLN A 234 8.20 -18.77 -0.82
C GLN A 234 6.92 -19.50 -0.40
N THR A 235 6.98 -20.83 -0.32
CA THR A 235 5.86 -21.64 0.22
C THR A 235 5.44 -21.14 1.60
N ALA A 236 6.41 -20.82 2.47
CA ALA A 236 6.13 -20.29 3.81
C ALA A 236 5.48 -18.89 3.80
N ASP A 237 5.68 -18.07 2.75
CA ASP A 237 4.96 -16.80 2.62
C ASP A 237 3.48 -17.02 2.33
N VAL A 238 3.18 -18.01 1.47
CA VAL A 238 1.81 -18.39 1.14
C VAL A 238 1.14 -18.99 2.38
N GLU A 239 1.80 -19.93 3.07
CA GLU A 239 1.27 -20.55 4.29
C GLU A 239 0.92 -19.51 5.35
N ALA A 240 1.82 -18.56 5.64
CA ALA A 240 1.54 -17.49 6.60
C ALA A 240 0.31 -16.65 6.23
N LEU A 241 0.10 -16.38 4.93
CA LEU A 241 -1.10 -15.68 4.45
C LEU A 241 -2.36 -16.55 4.61
N LEU A 242 -2.28 -17.84 4.28
CA LEU A 242 -3.41 -18.77 4.42
C LEU A 242 -3.82 -18.97 5.88
N ASP A 243 -2.86 -19.01 6.79
CA ASP A 243 -3.10 -19.08 8.23
C ASP A 243 -3.76 -17.80 8.75
N ALA A 244 -3.31 -16.63 8.29
CA ALA A 244 -3.93 -15.35 8.62
C ALA A 244 -5.39 -15.23 8.12
N TRP A 245 -5.71 -15.93 7.05
CA TRP A 245 -7.08 -16.06 6.52
C TRP A 245 -7.86 -17.23 7.14
N SER A 246 -7.28 -18.00 8.06
CA SER A 246 -7.88 -19.20 8.68
C SER A 246 -8.35 -20.25 7.66
N ILE A 247 -7.57 -20.47 6.59
CA ILE A 247 -7.89 -21.47 5.56
C ILE A 247 -7.33 -22.84 5.98
N GLU A 248 -8.21 -23.71 6.47
CA GLU A 248 -7.83 -25.06 6.93
C GLU A 248 -7.93 -26.13 5.83
N ASP A 249 -8.81 -25.93 4.84
CA ASP A 249 -9.07 -26.94 3.80
C ASP A 249 -7.84 -27.20 2.91
N GLY A 250 -7.37 -28.45 2.90
CA GLY A 250 -6.16 -28.84 2.18
C GLY A 250 -6.27 -28.74 0.66
N GLU A 251 -7.47 -28.87 0.08
CA GLU A 251 -7.66 -28.66 -1.36
C GLU A 251 -7.56 -27.18 -1.73
N ALA A 252 -8.20 -26.31 -0.94
CA ALA A 252 -8.14 -24.86 -1.09
C ALA A 252 -6.72 -24.36 -0.92
N ARG A 253 -5.98 -24.81 0.11
CA ARG A 253 -4.57 -24.44 0.29
C ARG A 253 -3.74 -24.83 -0.93
N ARG A 254 -3.87 -26.07 -1.43
CA ARG A 254 -3.16 -26.52 -2.65
C ARG A 254 -3.48 -25.66 -3.88
N LEU A 255 -4.75 -25.29 -4.07
CA LEU A 255 -5.15 -24.41 -5.16
C LEU A 255 -4.55 -23.00 -5.02
N LEU A 256 -4.56 -22.45 -3.81
CA LEU A 256 -4.03 -21.12 -3.52
C LEU A 256 -2.50 -21.06 -3.66
N HIS A 257 -1.78 -22.14 -3.38
CA HIS A 257 -0.36 -22.28 -3.74
C HIS A 257 -0.13 -22.18 -5.25
N GLY A 258 -0.97 -22.85 -6.05
CA GLY A 258 -0.90 -22.74 -7.52
C GLY A 258 -1.16 -21.31 -8.00
N ILE A 259 -2.14 -20.62 -7.39
CA ILE A 259 -2.43 -19.21 -7.67
C ILE A 259 -1.25 -18.31 -7.30
N ALA A 260 -0.57 -18.57 -6.18
CA ALA A 260 0.58 -17.78 -5.74
C ALA A 260 1.77 -17.81 -6.72
N LYS A 261 1.87 -18.84 -7.57
CA LYS A 261 2.90 -18.91 -8.62
C LYS A 261 2.59 -18.03 -9.84
N LYS A 262 1.35 -17.56 -9.98
CA LYS A 262 0.92 -16.71 -11.11
C LYS A 262 1.36 -15.25 -10.92
N PRO A 263 1.40 -14.44 -11.99
CA PRO A 263 1.70 -13.01 -11.87
C PRO A 263 0.78 -12.30 -10.86
N GLY A 264 1.37 -11.56 -9.93
CA GLY A 264 0.67 -10.93 -8.82
C GLY A 264 0.70 -11.72 -7.50
N ALA A 265 1.21 -12.96 -7.51
CA ALA A 265 1.63 -13.72 -6.32
C ALA A 265 0.63 -13.68 -5.15
N LEU A 266 1.09 -13.28 -3.96
CA LEU A 266 0.26 -13.18 -2.74
C LEU A 266 -0.92 -12.22 -2.91
N GLY A 267 -0.77 -11.17 -3.71
CA GLY A 267 -1.85 -10.25 -4.05
C GLY A 267 -2.98 -10.90 -4.86
N GLN A 268 -2.69 -11.94 -5.64
CA GLN A 268 -3.75 -12.75 -6.26
C GLN A 268 -4.41 -13.68 -5.25
N VAL A 269 -3.64 -14.31 -4.37
CA VAL A 269 -4.16 -15.16 -3.29
C VAL A 269 -5.15 -14.37 -2.43
N ASP A 270 -4.74 -13.20 -1.92
CA ASP A 270 -5.58 -12.31 -1.10
C ASP A 270 -6.89 -11.93 -1.81
N LYS A 271 -6.81 -11.49 -3.08
CA LYS A 271 -8.00 -11.17 -3.87
C LYS A 271 -8.90 -12.40 -4.08
N THR A 272 -8.34 -13.60 -4.30
CA THR A 272 -9.12 -14.84 -4.48
C THR A 272 -9.88 -15.16 -3.21
N ILE A 273 -9.22 -15.11 -2.06
CA ILE A 273 -9.86 -15.43 -0.79
C ILE A 273 -10.98 -14.43 -0.49
N ARG A 274 -10.76 -13.12 -0.71
CA ARG A 274 -11.81 -12.10 -0.54
C ARG A 274 -13.06 -12.42 -1.36
N LEU A 275 -12.90 -12.69 -2.66
CA LEU A 275 -14.03 -12.99 -3.53
C LEU A 275 -14.67 -14.34 -3.19
N ALA A 276 -13.89 -15.36 -2.84
CA ALA A 276 -14.40 -16.65 -2.39
C ALA A 276 -15.24 -16.50 -1.11
N ALA A 277 -14.78 -15.66 -0.18
CA ALA A 277 -15.51 -15.38 1.05
C ALA A 277 -16.81 -14.60 0.79
N MET A 278 -16.81 -13.68 -0.19
CA MET A 278 -18.04 -13.02 -0.66
C MET A 278 -19.06 -14.02 -1.21
N LEU A 279 -18.61 -14.98 -2.02
CA LEU A 279 -19.49 -16.02 -2.59
C LEU A 279 -20.07 -16.94 -1.50
N ALA A 280 -19.21 -17.40 -0.58
CA ALA A 280 -19.61 -18.26 0.54
C ALA A 280 -20.64 -17.55 1.45
N ALA A 281 -20.37 -16.29 1.78
CA ALA A 281 -21.27 -15.44 2.55
C ALA A 281 -22.63 -15.23 1.87
N GLY A 282 -22.65 -14.99 0.56
CA GLY A 282 -23.89 -14.85 -0.21
C GLY A 282 -24.75 -16.14 -0.25
N GLY A 283 -24.11 -17.30 -0.13
CA GLY A 283 -24.77 -18.60 -0.02
C GLY A 283 -25.12 -19.03 1.41
N GLY A 284 -24.70 -18.27 2.44
CA GLY A 284 -24.82 -18.67 3.84
C GLY A 284 -23.99 -19.91 4.20
N GLN A 285 -22.90 -20.15 3.48
CA GLN A 285 -22.05 -21.33 3.61
C GLN A 285 -20.66 -20.96 4.14
N PRO A 286 -19.95 -21.88 4.80
CA PRO A 286 -18.53 -21.69 5.09
C PRO A 286 -17.71 -21.64 3.80
N LEU A 287 -16.57 -20.94 3.84
CA LEU A 287 -15.64 -20.91 2.72
C LEU A 287 -15.14 -22.34 2.44
N ALA A 288 -15.19 -22.72 1.17
CA ALA A 288 -14.84 -24.06 0.70
C ALA A 288 -14.05 -23.95 -0.61
N VAL A 289 -13.40 -25.04 -1.02
CA VAL A 289 -12.58 -25.05 -2.24
C VAL A 289 -13.36 -24.62 -3.48
N ASP A 290 -14.65 -24.98 -3.59
CA ASP A 290 -15.48 -24.61 -4.74
C ASP A 290 -15.68 -23.11 -4.86
N HIS A 291 -15.80 -22.39 -3.74
CA HIS A 291 -15.82 -20.93 -3.72
C HIS A 291 -14.50 -20.34 -4.21
N VAL A 292 -13.37 -20.93 -3.84
CA VAL A 292 -12.03 -20.50 -4.31
C VAL A 292 -11.89 -20.74 -5.81
N ARG A 293 -12.39 -21.87 -6.33
CA ARG A 293 -12.41 -22.16 -7.77
C ARG A 293 -13.26 -21.18 -8.55
N ALA A 294 -14.49 -20.93 -8.08
CA ALA A 294 -15.41 -19.98 -8.71
C ALA A 294 -14.82 -18.57 -8.71
N ALA A 295 -14.28 -18.11 -7.56
CA ALA A 295 -13.64 -16.81 -7.44
C ALA A 295 -12.42 -16.66 -8.37
N TRP A 296 -11.60 -17.71 -8.52
CA TRP A 296 -10.48 -17.67 -9.45
C TRP A 296 -10.93 -17.61 -10.90
N ALA A 297 -11.91 -18.44 -11.30
CA ALA A 297 -12.43 -18.45 -12.66
C ALA A 297 -13.03 -17.08 -13.06
N ASP A 298 -13.82 -16.49 -12.16
CA ASP A 298 -14.48 -15.20 -12.37
C ASP A 298 -13.48 -14.05 -12.54
N ARG A 299 -12.43 -14.02 -11.71
CA ARG A 299 -11.46 -12.90 -11.74
C ARG A 299 -10.32 -13.08 -12.73
N SER A 300 -9.83 -14.30 -12.94
CA SER A 300 -8.61 -14.53 -13.72
C SER A 300 -8.87 -14.66 -15.22
N GLY A 301 -10.10 -15.00 -15.63
CA GLY A 301 -10.42 -15.38 -17.00
C GLY A 301 -9.75 -16.69 -17.45
N GLU A 302 -9.03 -17.40 -16.56
CA GLU A 302 -8.43 -18.71 -16.80
C GLU A 302 -9.31 -19.83 -16.21
N ASP A 303 -9.42 -20.95 -16.93
CA ASP A 303 -10.04 -22.17 -16.39
C ASP A 303 -9.16 -22.75 -15.26
N VAL A 304 -9.79 -23.05 -14.14
CA VAL A 304 -9.19 -23.61 -12.91
C VAL A 304 -8.36 -24.87 -13.18
N ARG A 305 -8.68 -25.62 -14.24
CA ARG A 305 -7.90 -26.81 -14.65
C ARG A 305 -6.44 -26.48 -14.99
N ALA A 306 -6.16 -25.27 -15.47
CA ALA A 306 -4.81 -24.81 -15.82
C ALA A 306 -3.93 -24.51 -14.58
N VAL A 307 -4.52 -24.39 -13.39
CA VAL A 307 -3.79 -24.10 -12.14
C VAL A 307 -3.21 -25.38 -11.50
N ARG A 308 -3.81 -26.54 -11.75
CA ARG A 308 -3.34 -27.84 -11.23
C ARG A 308 -2.09 -28.39 -11.95
N ALA A 309 -1.71 -27.81 -13.09
CA ALA A 309 -0.63 -28.31 -13.95
C ALA A 309 0.72 -27.57 -13.78
N ALA A 310 0.86 -26.66 -12.80
CA ALA A 310 2.06 -25.83 -12.57
C ALA A 310 2.58 -25.88 -11.12
#